data_AF-A0AAW2L1H3-F1
#
_entry.id   AF-A0AAW2L1H3-F1
#
_cell.length_a   1.000
_cell.length_b   1.000
_cell.length_c   1.000
_cell.angle_alpha   90.00
_cell.angle_beta   90.00
_cell.angle_gamma   90.00
#
_symmetry.space_group_name_H-M   'P 1'
#
loop_
_entity.id
_entity.type
_entity.pdbx_description
1 polymer ?
#
loop_
_entity_poly.entity_id
_entity_poly.type
_entity_poly.pdbx_seq_one_letter_code
_entity_poly.pdbx_strand_id
1 'polypeptide(L)'
;MAQIQTRHDPQKQQLSHQVAKTTTAVTLGGSLMVLSGLTLAATVIGLVLATPLLVIFSPVLVPAAITLFLILAGFVVSGGFGAVASFVFYWMYRYATGKHPIGADQLDRAREKLAHAAHDVKERAEQFGQQHVKGSQGT
;
A
#
# COMPACT_ATOMS: atom_id res chain seq x y z
N MET A 1 -44.05 -32.39 -41.86
CA MET A 1 -42.92 -33.16 -41.30
C MET A 1 -42.14 -32.21 -40.40
N ALA A 2 -42.23 -32.39 -39.08
CA ALA A 2 -41.76 -31.42 -38.09
C ALA A 2 -40.23 -31.49 -37.91
N GLN A 3 -39.58 -30.34 -38.03
CA GLN A 3 -38.21 -30.06 -37.63
C GLN A 3 -38.09 -30.12 -36.10
N ILE A 4 -37.32 -31.08 -35.58
CA ILE A 4 -36.89 -31.10 -34.18
C ILE A 4 -35.57 -30.32 -34.09
N GLN A 5 -35.67 -29.02 -33.81
CA GLN A 5 -34.54 -28.16 -33.47
C GLN A 5 -34.35 -28.20 -31.95
N THR A 6 -33.44 -29.05 -31.47
CA THR A 6 -32.97 -29.08 -30.08
C THR A 6 -32.10 -27.85 -29.78
N ARG A 7 -32.72 -26.79 -29.25
CA ARG A 7 -32.01 -25.68 -28.59
C ARG A 7 -31.42 -26.21 -27.28
N HIS A 8 -30.10 -26.28 -27.20
CA HIS A 8 -29.36 -26.46 -25.95
C HIS A 8 -29.38 -25.15 -25.16
N ASP A 9 -29.83 -25.21 -23.91
CA ASP A 9 -29.83 -24.12 -22.93
C ASP A 9 -28.48 -24.02 -22.19
N PRO A 10 -27.69 -22.94 -22.35
CA PRO A 10 -26.49 -22.68 -21.55
C PRO A 10 -26.79 -21.88 -20.25
N GLN A 11 -28.06 -21.69 -19.88
CA GLN A 11 -28.45 -20.74 -18.82
C GLN A 11 -28.42 -21.31 -17.38
N LYS A 12 -28.39 -22.63 -17.20
CA LYS A 12 -28.43 -23.25 -15.86
C LYS A 12 -27.10 -23.26 -15.11
N GLN A 13 -25.97 -23.04 -15.78
CA GLN A 13 -24.64 -23.18 -15.16
C GLN A 13 -24.13 -21.92 -14.43
N GLN A 14 -24.65 -20.74 -14.78
CA GLN A 14 -24.25 -19.47 -14.15
C GLN A 14 -24.81 -19.29 -12.73
N LEU A 15 -26.01 -19.78 -12.45
CA LEU A 15 -26.63 -19.63 -11.12
C LEU A 15 -25.94 -20.49 -10.05
N SER A 16 -25.46 -21.69 -10.40
CA SER A 16 -24.84 -22.62 -9.44
C SER A 16 -23.49 -22.14 -8.91
N HIS A 17 -22.69 -21.45 -9.73
CA HIS A 17 -21.42 -20.87 -9.31
C HIS A 17 -21.56 -19.58 -8.50
N GLN A 18 -22.73 -18.93 -8.53
CA GLN A 18 -22.98 -17.70 -7.79
C GLN A 18 -23.41 -17.98 -6.35
N VAL A 19 -24.19 -19.04 -6.11
CA VAL A 19 -24.60 -19.46 -4.75
C VAL A 19 -23.43 -20.06 -3.96
N ALA A 20 -22.50 -20.75 -4.63
CA ALA A 20 -21.27 -21.22 -4.00
C ALA A 20 -20.34 -20.06 -3.58
N LYS A 21 -20.26 -19.00 -4.39
CA LYS A 21 -19.42 -17.81 -4.09
C LYS A 21 -19.97 -16.96 -2.95
N THR A 22 -21.29 -16.81 -2.86
CA THR A 22 -21.90 -16.01 -1.79
C THR A 22 -21.81 -16.70 -0.43
N THR A 23 -21.93 -18.04 -0.39
CA THR A 23 -21.85 -18.77 0.87
C THR A 23 -20.46 -18.65 1.52
N THR A 24 -19.39 -18.75 0.74
CA THR A 24 -18.03 -18.55 1.26
C THR A 24 -17.77 -17.11 1.69
N ALA A 25 -18.29 -16.12 0.94
CA ALA A 25 -18.17 -14.71 1.30
C ALA A 25 -18.95 -14.37 2.58
N VAL A 26 -20.11 -15.00 2.82
CA VAL A 26 -20.89 -14.82 4.05
C VAL A 26 -20.21 -15.48 5.25
N THR A 27 -19.60 -16.66 5.09
CA THR A 27 -18.85 -17.30 6.18
C THR A 27 -17.60 -16.51 6.56
N LEU A 28 -16.83 -16.05 5.56
CA LEU A 28 -15.66 -15.20 5.79
C LEU A 28 -16.07 -13.83 6.36
N GLY A 29 -17.08 -13.20 5.77
CA GLY A 29 -17.63 -11.93 6.23
C GLY A 29 -18.22 -12.02 7.64
N GLY A 30 -18.92 -13.10 7.96
CA GLY A 30 -19.48 -13.37 9.29
C GLY A 30 -18.39 -13.58 10.34
N SER A 31 -17.37 -14.38 10.04
CA SER A 31 -16.21 -14.56 10.94
C SER A 31 -15.47 -13.24 11.18
N LEU A 32 -15.24 -12.44 10.13
CA LEU A 32 -14.64 -11.11 10.24
C LEU A 32 -15.52 -10.12 11.01
N MET A 33 -16.85 -10.18 10.83
CA MET A 33 -17.81 -9.34 11.55
C MET A 33 -17.83 -9.67 13.04
N VAL A 34 -17.82 -10.96 13.39
CA VAL A 34 -17.73 -11.42 14.79
C VAL A 34 -16.38 -11.03 15.39
N LEU A 35 -15.28 -11.26 14.68
CA LEU A 35 -13.94 -10.92 15.14
C LEU A 35 -13.75 -9.41 15.31
N SER A 36 -14.26 -8.61 14.37
CA SER A 36 -14.27 -7.15 14.44
C SER A 36 -15.11 -6.64 15.60
N GLY A 37 -16.34 -7.16 15.75
CA GLY A 37 -17.22 -6.84 16.87
C GLY A 37 -16.62 -7.22 18.22
N LEU A 38 -15.97 -8.39 18.31
CA LEU A 38 -15.28 -8.84 19.52
C LEU A 38 -14.05 -7.98 19.82
N THR A 39 -13.26 -7.63 18.81
CA THR A 39 -12.10 -6.74 18.96
C THR A 39 -12.55 -5.35 19.41
N LEU A 40 -13.63 -4.83 18.82
CA LEU A 40 -14.22 -3.55 19.21
C LEU A 40 -14.75 -3.60 20.64
N ALA A 41 -15.50 -4.65 21.01
CA ALA A 41 -16.01 -4.83 22.37
C ALA A 41 -14.86 -4.96 23.39
N ALA A 42 -13.85 -5.77 23.09
CA ALA A 42 -12.65 -5.90 23.93
C ALA A 42 -11.91 -4.56 24.07
N THR A 43 -11.79 -3.79 22.99
CA THR A 43 -11.19 -2.46 23.00
C THR A 43 -12.00 -1.49 23.85
N VAL A 44 -13.33 -1.46 23.70
CA VAL A 44 -14.22 -0.58 24.48
C VAL A 44 -14.18 -0.95 25.96
N ILE A 45 -14.27 -2.23 26.30
CA ILE A 45 -14.15 -2.72 27.69
C ILE A 45 -12.77 -2.36 28.25
N GLY A 46 -11.72 -2.60 27.47
CA GLY A 46 -10.36 -2.18 27.79
C GLY A 46 -10.26 -0.68 28.03
N LEU A 47 -10.92 0.16 27.23
CA LEU A 47 -10.95 1.61 27.38
C LEU A 47 -11.72 2.04 28.63
N VAL A 48 -12.85 1.40 28.91
CA VAL A 48 -13.66 1.68 30.11
C VAL A 48 -12.91 1.30 31.38
N LEU A 49 -12.18 0.18 31.38
CA LEU A 49 -11.32 -0.22 32.50
C LEU A 49 -10.05 0.63 32.57
N ALA A 50 -9.48 1.01 31.42
CA ALA A 50 -8.32 1.86 31.34
C ALA A 50 -8.64 3.29 31.77
N THR A 51 -9.81 3.85 31.49
CA THR A 51 -10.14 5.25 31.83
C THR A 51 -9.95 5.58 33.32
N PRO A 52 -10.47 4.81 34.29
CA PRO A 52 -10.18 5.04 35.71
C PRO A 52 -8.75 4.65 36.11
N LEU A 53 -8.15 3.62 35.49
CA LEU A 53 -6.75 3.22 35.75
C LEU A 53 -5.74 4.26 35.26
N LEU A 54 -5.98 4.89 34.10
CA LEU A 54 -5.14 5.91 33.47
C LEU A 54 -5.12 7.19 34.29
N VAL A 55 -6.21 7.49 35.00
CA VAL A 55 -6.33 8.65 35.89
C VAL A 55 -5.52 8.45 37.19
N ILE A 56 -5.45 7.22 37.71
CA ILE A 56 -4.78 6.92 38.99
C ILE A 56 -3.30 6.52 38.79
N PHE A 57 -2.98 5.82 37.69
CA PHE A 57 -1.63 5.34 37.35
C PHE A 57 -0.99 6.11 36.19
N SER A 58 -1.42 7.36 35.95
CA SER A 58 -0.89 8.26 34.91
C SER A 58 0.65 8.24 34.74
N PRO A 59 1.47 8.15 35.82
CA PRO A 59 2.93 8.07 35.67
C PRO A 59 3.48 6.75 35.09
N VAL A 60 2.72 5.64 35.16
CA VAL A 60 3.17 4.28 34.83
C VAL A 60 2.52 3.74 33.55
N LEU A 61 1.25 4.06 33.31
CA LEU A 61 0.54 3.55 32.13
C LEU A 61 0.90 4.28 30.82
N VAL A 62 1.26 5.56 30.88
CA VAL A 62 1.71 6.31 29.70
C VAL A 62 2.95 5.64 29.07
N PRO A 63 4.00 5.29 29.84
CA PRO A 63 5.12 4.47 29.33
C PRO A 63 4.70 3.10 28.76
N ALA A 64 3.78 2.40 29.42
CA ALA A 64 3.32 1.07 28.99
C ALA A 64 2.57 1.13 27.65
N ALA A 65 1.70 2.13 27.47
CA ALA A 65 0.97 2.35 26.22
C ALA A 65 1.90 2.67 25.04
N ILE A 66 2.91 3.52 25.27
CA ILE A 66 3.94 3.82 24.26
C ILE A 66 4.69 2.54 23.88
N THR A 67 5.05 1.72 24.87
CA THR A 67 5.76 0.45 24.61
C THR A 67 4.92 -0.49 23.76
N LEU A 68 3.63 -0.65 24.07
CA LEU A 68 2.72 -1.48 23.28
C LEU A 68 2.53 -0.93 21.86
N PHE A 69 2.36 0.39 21.71
CA PHE A 69 2.26 1.03 20.41
C PHE A 69 3.52 0.81 19.58
N LEU A 70 4.71 0.93 20.18
CA LEU A 70 5.98 0.66 19.51
C LEU A 70 6.16 -0.81 19.13
N ILE A 71 5.70 -1.75 19.95
CA ILE A 71 5.72 -3.19 19.60
C ILE A 71 4.83 -3.46 18.40
N LEU A 72 3.59 -2.96 18.41
CA LEU A 72 2.66 -3.14 17.30
C LEU A 72 3.14 -2.44 16.03
N ALA A 73 3.61 -1.19 16.15
CA ALA A 73 4.16 -0.43 15.03
C ALA A 73 5.42 -1.12 14.47
N GLY A 74 6.33 -1.59 15.32
CA GLY A 74 7.51 -2.35 14.92
C GLY A 74 7.16 -3.66 14.23
N PHE A 75 6.12 -4.36 14.70
CA PHE A 75 5.63 -5.58 14.06
C PHE A 75 4.99 -5.30 12.69
N VAL A 76 4.22 -4.23 12.55
CA VAL A 76 3.65 -3.77 11.27
C VAL A 76 4.75 -3.35 10.30
N VAL A 77 5.75 -2.60 10.78
CA VAL A 77 6.92 -2.20 9.98
C VAL A 77 7.72 -3.44 9.54
N SER A 78 7.93 -4.41 10.42
CA SER A 78 8.62 -5.68 10.11
C SER A 78 7.83 -6.53 9.09
N GLY A 79 6.51 -6.64 9.25
CA GLY A 79 5.63 -7.33 8.31
C GLY A 79 5.58 -6.63 6.94
N GLY A 80 5.50 -5.30 6.93
CA GLY A 80 5.53 -4.48 5.72
C GLY A 80 6.88 -4.57 5.00
N PHE A 81 7.99 -4.64 5.74
CA PHE A 81 9.33 -4.77 5.19
C PHE A 81 9.51 -6.09 4.43
N GLY A 82 8.90 -7.19 4.90
CA GLY A 82 8.90 -8.46 4.18
C GLY A 82 8.20 -8.37 2.81
N ALA A 83 7.07 -7.67 2.73
CA ALA A 83 6.33 -7.45 1.48
C ALA A 83 7.12 -6.55 0.51
N VAL A 84 7.71 -5.47 1.01
CA VAL A 84 8.54 -4.56 0.21
C VAL A 84 9.81 -5.26 -0.28
N ALA A 85 10.50 -6.01 0.58
CA ALA A 85 11.69 -6.77 0.19
C ALA A 85 11.37 -7.82 -0.88
N SER A 86 10.26 -8.55 -0.72
CA SER A 86 9.79 -9.53 -1.71
C SER A 86 9.42 -8.87 -3.03
N PHE A 87 8.80 -7.68 -2.99
CA PHE A 87 8.47 -6.91 -4.18
C PHE A 87 9.71 -6.44 -4.93
N VAL A 88 10.70 -5.88 -4.23
CA VAL A 88 11.99 -5.45 -4.82
C VAL A 88 12.76 -6.64 -5.37
N PHE A 89 12.80 -7.76 -4.64
CA PHE A 89 13.46 -8.98 -5.10
C PHE A 89 12.80 -9.56 -6.35
N TYR A 90 11.47 -9.63 -6.38
CA TYR A 90 10.71 -10.04 -7.54
C TYR A 90 10.92 -9.11 -8.73
N TRP A 91 10.93 -7.79 -8.50
CA TRP A 91 11.18 -6.77 -9.52
C TRP A 91 12.58 -6.89 -10.12
N MET A 92 13.60 -7.08 -9.27
CA MET A 92 15.00 -7.31 -9.65
C MET A 92 15.18 -8.60 -10.44
N TYR A 93 14.61 -9.71 -9.98
CA TYR A 93 14.67 -11.00 -10.67
C TYR A 93 14.02 -10.92 -12.06
N ARG A 94 12.90 -10.21 -12.16
CA ARG A 94 12.18 -9.97 -13.43
C ARG A 94 13.01 -9.12 -14.39
N TYR A 95 13.69 -8.09 -13.88
CA TYR A 95 14.64 -7.27 -14.63
C TYR A 95 15.83 -8.10 -15.16
N ALA A 96 16.44 -8.93 -14.31
CA ALA A 96 17.55 -9.82 -14.69
C ALA A 96 17.15 -10.89 -15.72
N THR A 97 15.88 -11.32 -15.71
CA THR A 97 15.34 -12.27 -16.70
C THR A 97 14.90 -11.57 -18.00
N GLY A 98 15.22 -10.27 -18.17
CA GLY A 98 14.97 -9.51 -19.40
C GLY A 98 13.49 -9.13 -19.62
N LYS A 99 12.62 -9.41 -18.65
CA LYS A 99 11.21 -8.99 -18.67
C LYS A 99 11.15 -7.65 -17.97
N HIS A 100 11.30 -6.57 -18.74
CA HIS A 100 11.16 -5.18 -18.27
C HIS A 100 9.99 -5.08 -17.29
N PRO A 101 10.26 -4.79 -16.00
CA PRO A 101 9.23 -4.86 -14.98
C PRO A 101 8.27 -3.69 -15.11
N ILE A 102 7.00 -3.96 -14.80
CA ILE A 102 5.89 -3.02 -14.90
C ILE A 102 6.23 -1.80 -14.02
N GLY A 103 6.54 -0.65 -14.64
CA GLY A 103 6.93 0.58 -13.95
C GLY A 103 8.37 1.08 -14.20
N ALA A 104 9.25 0.26 -14.80
CA ALA A 104 10.57 0.74 -15.25
C ALA A 104 10.42 1.88 -16.29
N ASP A 105 9.45 1.77 -17.21
CA ASP A 105 9.15 2.84 -18.16
C ASP A 105 8.70 4.14 -17.49
N GLN A 106 7.99 4.05 -16.36
CA GLN A 106 7.58 5.23 -15.59
C GLN A 106 8.78 5.88 -14.89
N LEU A 107 9.71 5.05 -14.39
CA LEU A 107 10.94 5.51 -13.77
C LEU A 107 11.88 6.14 -14.81
N ASP A 108 12.01 5.54 -15.99
CA ASP A 108 12.81 6.09 -17.09
C ASP A 108 12.20 7.39 -17.62
N ARG A 109 10.87 7.46 -17.79
CA ARG A 109 10.20 8.72 -18.16
C ARG A 109 10.32 9.80 -17.09
N ALA A 110 10.32 9.43 -15.81
CA ALA A 110 10.57 10.38 -14.73
C ALA A 110 12.03 10.84 -14.72
N ARG A 111 12.98 9.92 -14.93
CA ARG A 111 14.42 10.19 -14.97
C ARG A 111 14.81 11.07 -16.15
N GLU A 112 14.23 10.83 -17.32
CA GLU A 112 14.43 11.63 -18.53
C GLU A 112 13.89 13.05 -18.33
N LYS A 113 12.67 13.19 -17.78
CA LYS A 113 12.11 14.51 -17.43
C LYS A 113 12.94 15.24 -16.38
N LEU A 114 13.44 14.54 -15.37
CA LEU A 114 14.33 15.09 -14.34
C LEU A 114 15.69 15.48 -14.92
N ALA A 115 16.25 14.69 -15.84
CA ALA A 115 17.51 14.98 -16.50
C ALA A 115 17.40 16.24 -17.38
N HIS A 116 16.31 16.37 -18.13
CA HIS A 116 16.03 17.57 -18.92
C HIS A 116 15.88 18.81 -18.03
N ALA A 117 15.10 18.74 -16.95
CA ALA A 117 14.94 19.85 -16.02
C ALA A 117 16.27 20.22 -15.34
N ALA A 118 17.10 19.23 -15.00
CA ALA A 118 18.42 19.47 -14.42
C ALA A 118 19.38 20.15 -15.40
N HIS A 119 19.30 19.82 -16.70
CA HIS A 119 20.08 20.50 -17.74
C HIS A 119 19.65 21.96 -17.93
N ASP A 120 18.35 22.23 -18.02
CA ASP A 120 17.84 23.60 -18.14
C ASP A 120 18.28 24.49 -16.96
N VAL A 121 18.22 23.96 -15.73
CA VAL A 121 18.64 24.71 -14.54
C VAL A 121 20.15 24.92 -14.52
N LYS A 122 20.94 23.92 -14.93
CA LYS A 122 22.41 24.06 -15.05
C LYS A 122 22.76 25.15 -16.05
N GLU A 123 22.12 25.16 -17.21
CA GLU A 123 22.40 26.13 -18.28
C GLU A 123 22.03 27.56 -17.85
N ARG A 124 20.89 27.73 -17.15
CA ARG A 124 20.51 29.01 -16.53
C ARG A 124 21.54 29.46 -15.49
N ALA A 125 21.96 28.55 -14.60
CA ALA A 125 22.94 28.85 -13.55
C ALA A 125 24.31 29.24 -14.14
N GLU A 126 24.75 28.57 -15.21
CA GLU A 126 25.97 28.92 -15.95
C GLU A 126 25.84 30.29 -16.63
N GLN A 127 24.69 30.62 -17.23
CA GLN A 127 24.43 31.95 -17.80
C GLN A 127 24.48 33.06 -16.74
N PHE A 128 23.82 32.88 -15.59
CA PHE A 128 23.86 33.87 -14.49
C PHE A 128 25.26 33.96 -13.85
N GLY A 129 25.97 32.84 -13.72
CA GLY A 129 27.35 32.82 -13.24
C GLY A 129 28.30 33.58 -14.18
N GLN A 130 28.17 33.38 -15.50
CA GLN A 130 28.96 34.14 -16.47
C GLN A 130 28.57 35.61 -16.56
N GLN A 131 27.30 35.95 -16.35
CA GLN A 131 26.84 37.34 -16.33
C GLN A 131 27.32 38.09 -15.07
N HIS A 132 27.41 37.42 -13.92
CA HIS A 132 28.03 37.98 -12.71
C HIS A 132 29.57 38.07 -12.81
N VAL A 133 30.25 37.09 -13.42
CA VAL A 133 31.70 37.16 -13.65
C VAL A 133 32.06 38.26 -14.64
N LYS A 134 31.24 38.46 -15.69
CA LYS A 134 31.47 39.51 -16.69
C LYS A 134 31.08 40.91 -16.18
N GLY A 135 30.11 41.01 -15.25
CA GLY A 135 29.73 42.25 -14.58
C GLY A 135 30.72 42.74 -13.51
N SER A 136 31.51 41.85 -12.90
CA SER A 136 32.51 42.22 -11.88
C SER A 136 33.86 42.68 -12.46
N GLN A 137 34.05 42.59 -13.78
CA GLN A 137 35.29 42.95 -14.48
C GLN A 137 35.17 44.27 -15.27
N GLY A 138 34.11 45.04 -15.03
CA GLY A 138 33.78 46.28 -15.74
C GLY A 138 33.34 47.41 -14.81
N THR A 139 34.13 47.70 -13.77
CA THR A 139 34.11 48.99 -13.05
C THR A 139 35.54 49.38 -12.68
#